data_AF-A0A9J6HC19-F1
#
_entry.id   AF-A0A9J6HC19-F1
#
_cell.length_a   1.000
_cell.length_b   1.000
_cell.length_c   1.000
_cell.angle_alpha   90.00
_cell.angle_beta   90.00
_cell.angle_gamma   90.00
#
_symmetry.space_group_name_H-M   'P 1'
#
loop_
_entity.id
_entity.type
_entity.pdbx_description
1 polymer ?
#
loop_
_entity_poly.entity_id
_entity_poly.type
_entity_poly.pdbx_seq_one_letter_code
_entity_poly.pdbx_strand_id
1 'polypeptide(L)'
;MQELRGRKIGNLVLVLLLGNLVRRLDIACAALKKKPPRSEPPDFRSPQKLLGVCIHPKFGGWFALRGVLIFRDVLAPELERRQPADVVSSDAQRTDLVRLFNFFWRDGRYRDVIEVQERYSPRQQQYFNTLPSQRWQLIEQWRQEAACDHVGADR
;
A
#
# COMPACT_ATOMS: atom_id res chain seq x y z
N MET A 1 4.63 7.52 38.81
CA MET A 1 5.76 8.26 38.21
C MET A 1 6.93 7.30 38.02
N GLN A 2 7.04 6.69 36.84
CA GLN A 2 8.29 6.06 36.40
C GLN A 2 8.59 6.59 35.01
N GLU A 3 9.70 7.31 34.96
CA GLU A 3 10.23 8.07 33.85
C GLU A 3 10.99 7.10 32.93
N LEU A 4 10.38 6.74 31.79
CA LEU A 4 11.07 5.97 30.75
C LEU A 4 11.86 6.94 29.87
N ARG A 5 13.14 7.13 30.25
CA ARG A 5 14.17 7.82 29.46
C ARG A 5 14.21 7.28 28.03
N GLY A 6 14.29 8.22 27.10
CA GLY A 6 14.19 7.98 25.67
C GLY A 6 15.23 7.02 25.12
N ARG A 7 14.75 6.07 24.33
CA ARG A 7 15.52 5.45 23.24
C ARG A 7 14.85 5.84 21.93
N LYS A 8 15.58 6.61 21.13
CA LYS A 8 15.24 6.87 19.72
C LYS A 8 15.25 5.52 19.01
N ILE A 9 14.07 4.96 18.76
CA ILE A 9 13.88 3.92 17.76
C ILE A 9 13.25 4.64 16.57
N GLY A 10 14.03 4.77 15.50
CA GLY A 10 13.63 5.44 14.28
C GLY A 10 12.32 4.87 13.73
N ASN A 11 11.44 5.78 13.29
CA ASN A 11 10.25 5.55 12.46
C ASN A 11 9.54 4.20 12.65
N LEU A 12 9.01 3.98 13.85
CA LEU A 12 8.02 2.93 14.09
C LEU A 12 6.65 3.59 14.26
N VAL A 13 5.82 3.54 13.21
CA VAL A 13 4.43 3.98 13.32
C VAL A 13 3.66 2.93 14.12
N LEU A 14 3.52 3.21 15.41
CA LEU A 14 2.75 2.43 16.40
C LEU A 14 1.26 2.60 16.11
N VAL A 15 0.56 1.51 15.76
CA VAL A 15 -0.91 1.51 15.67
C VAL A 15 -1.45 0.42 16.60
N LEU A 16 -1.97 0.88 17.75
CA LEU A 16 -2.70 0.08 18.73
C LEU A 16 -4.16 -0.04 18.30
N LEU A 17 -4.70 -1.25 18.21
CA LEU A 17 -6.14 -1.48 18.03
C LEU A 17 -6.68 -2.33 19.18
N LEU A 18 -7.65 -1.77 19.91
CA LEU A 18 -8.55 -2.50 20.80
C LEU A 18 -9.91 -2.65 20.16
N GLY A 19 -10.47 -3.86 20.32
CA GLY A 19 -11.90 -4.12 20.46
C GLY A 19 -12.82 -3.55 19.39
N ASN A 20 -13.13 -4.40 18.39
CA ASN A 20 -14.20 -4.27 17.41
C ASN A 20 -14.15 -3.02 16.51
N LEU A 21 -14.31 -3.26 15.20
CA LEU A 21 -14.34 -2.27 14.12
C LEU A 21 -12.93 -1.90 13.59
N VAL A 22 -12.46 -2.71 12.63
CA VAL A 22 -11.37 -2.32 11.71
C VAL A 22 -11.84 -1.09 10.92
N ARG A 23 -11.56 0.12 11.42
CA ARG A 23 -11.77 1.35 10.66
C ARG A 23 -10.55 2.27 10.80
N ARG A 24 -9.76 2.19 9.74
CA ARG A 24 -8.88 3.20 9.15
C ARG A 24 -7.53 3.45 9.83
N LEU A 25 -6.51 3.00 9.11
CA LEU A 25 -5.17 3.57 9.10
C LEU A 25 -5.21 5.00 8.53
N ASP A 26 -4.16 5.79 8.75
CA ASP A 26 -3.89 7.10 8.12
C ASP A 26 -3.63 6.97 6.60
N ILE A 27 -4.60 6.39 5.91
CA ILE A 27 -4.58 6.14 4.48
C ILE A 27 -5.92 6.57 3.89
N ALA A 28 -5.88 7.38 2.83
CA ALA A 28 -7.05 7.66 2.03
C ALA A 28 -7.55 6.35 1.42
N CYS A 29 -8.65 5.83 1.95
CA CYS A 29 -9.31 4.65 1.43
C CYS A 29 -10.35 5.09 0.40
N ALA A 30 -10.03 4.90 -0.88
CA ALA A 30 -10.98 5.04 -1.96
C ALA A 30 -11.83 3.77 -2.02
N ALA A 31 -13.08 3.91 -1.60
CA ALA A 31 -14.10 2.89 -1.75
C ALA A 31 -15.32 3.53 -2.42
N LEU A 32 -15.84 2.91 -3.47
CA LEU A 32 -17.12 3.33 -4.05
C LEU A 32 -18.22 3.05 -3.03
N LYS A 33 -18.66 4.07 -2.30
CA LYS A 33 -19.82 3.99 -1.40
C LYS A 33 -21.14 3.89 -2.16
N LYS A 34 -21.15 4.22 -3.46
CA LYS A 34 -22.35 4.22 -4.30
C LYS A 34 -22.24 3.11 -5.35
N LYS A 35 -23.30 2.30 -5.47
CA LYS A 35 -23.52 1.45 -6.64
C LYS A 35 -23.44 2.34 -7.90
N PRO A 36 -22.77 1.91 -8.98
CA PRO A 36 -22.70 2.69 -10.20
C PRO A 36 -24.12 3.02 -10.71
N PRO A 37 -24.34 4.21 -11.30
CA PRO A 37 -25.62 4.57 -11.91
C PRO A 37 -25.97 3.57 -13.02
N ARG A 38 -27.27 3.24 -13.11
CA ARG A 38 -27.83 2.08 -13.82
C ARG A 38 -27.88 2.24 -15.35
N SER A 39 -27.16 3.19 -15.94
CA SER A 39 -27.42 3.68 -17.30
C SER A 39 -26.21 3.63 -18.24
N GLU A 40 -25.50 2.49 -18.28
CA GLU A 40 -24.79 1.93 -19.44
C GLU A 40 -24.00 0.68 -19.00
N PRO A 41 -23.91 -0.42 -19.78
CA PRO A 41 -23.29 -1.65 -19.32
C PRO A 41 -21.83 -1.76 -19.79
N PRO A 42 -20.82 -1.70 -18.90
CA PRO A 42 -19.65 -2.56 -19.05
C PRO A 42 -20.13 -4.00 -18.82
N ASP A 43 -19.64 -4.96 -19.59
CA ASP A 43 -20.02 -6.37 -19.45
C ASP A 43 -19.60 -6.96 -18.08
N PHE A 44 -20.37 -6.68 -17.03
CA PHE A 44 -20.20 -7.14 -15.65
C PHE A 44 -20.72 -8.58 -15.48
N ARG A 45 -20.43 -9.49 -16.42
CA ARG A 45 -20.92 -10.89 -16.43
C ARG A 45 -20.35 -11.81 -15.34
N SER A 46 -19.83 -11.22 -14.27
CA SER A 46 -19.85 -11.81 -12.93
C SER A 46 -20.03 -10.65 -11.94
N PRO A 47 -20.70 -10.83 -10.79
CA PRO A 47 -20.72 -9.82 -9.73
C PRO A 47 -19.31 -9.71 -9.12
N GLN A 48 -18.36 -9.17 -9.88
CA GLN A 48 -17.02 -8.88 -9.43
C GLN A 48 -17.13 -7.79 -8.38
N LYS A 49 -16.89 -8.18 -7.13
CA LYS A 49 -16.81 -7.25 -6.01
C LYS A 49 -15.63 -6.32 -6.28
N LEU A 50 -15.92 -5.06 -6.57
CA LEU A 50 -14.89 -4.03 -6.65
C LEU A 50 -14.23 -3.88 -5.29
N LEU A 51 -12.90 -4.00 -5.27
CA LEU A 51 -12.08 -3.82 -4.09
C LEU A 51 -11.74 -2.34 -3.93
N GLY A 52 -11.75 -1.87 -2.68
CA GLY A 52 -11.23 -0.55 -2.32
C GLY A 52 -9.70 -0.56 -2.30
N VAL A 53 -9.12 0.63 -2.45
CA VAL A 53 -7.67 0.83 -2.46
C VAL A 53 -7.28 1.97 -1.54
N CYS A 54 -6.08 1.86 -0.99
CA CYS A 54 -5.52 2.73 0.02
C CYS A 54 -4.38 3.55 -0.60
N ILE A 55 -4.42 4.88 -0.48
CA ILE A 55 -3.42 5.82 -1.02
C ILE A 55 -2.73 6.59 0.12
N HIS A 56 -1.43 6.40 0.23
CA HIS A 56 -0.57 7.07 1.19
C HIS A 56 -0.27 8.51 0.73
N PRO A 57 -0.35 9.53 1.60
CA PRO A 57 -0.18 10.93 1.21
C PRO A 57 1.19 11.28 0.60
N LYS A 58 2.23 10.51 0.91
CA LYS A 58 3.59 10.72 0.37
C LYS A 58 4.00 9.75 -0.74
N PHE A 59 3.42 8.55 -0.75
CA PHE A 59 3.90 7.45 -1.59
C PHE A 59 2.83 6.98 -2.59
N GLY A 60 1.65 7.60 -2.59
CA GLY A 60 0.53 7.15 -3.40
C GLY A 60 0.18 5.70 -3.08
N GLY A 61 0.13 4.85 -4.11
CA GLY A 61 -0.02 3.40 -3.97
C GLY A 61 1.30 2.62 -3.90
N TRP A 62 2.46 3.28 -3.83
CA TRP A 62 3.78 2.64 -3.72
C TRP A 62 4.12 2.20 -2.30
N PHE A 63 3.19 1.53 -1.64
CA PHE A 63 3.39 0.92 -0.33
C PHE A 63 2.49 -0.32 -0.16
N ALA A 64 2.68 -1.05 0.92
CA ALA A 64 1.81 -2.17 1.29
C ALA A 64 1.59 -2.22 2.80
N LEU A 65 0.38 -2.61 3.21
CA LEU A 65 0.09 -2.95 4.59
C LEU A 65 0.76 -4.28 4.95
N ARG A 66 1.43 -4.33 6.11
CA ARG A 66 2.19 -5.51 6.54
C ARG A 66 1.52 -6.31 7.64
N GLY A 67 0.87 -5.63 8.58
CA GLY A 67 0.22 -6.30 9.70
C GLY A 67 -0.30 -5.29 10.71
N VAL A 68 -0.85 -5.83 11.80
CA VAL A 68 -1.37 -5.08 12.95
C VAL A 68 -0.78 -5.71 14.20
N LEU A 69 -0.36 -4.87 15.16
CA LEU A 69 0.06 -5.32 16.48
C LEU A 69 -1.08 -5.07 17.48
N ILE A 70 -1.49 -6.13 18.18
CA ILE A 70 -2.60 -6.09 19.12
C ILE A 70 -2.06 -6.43 20.50
N PHE A 71 -2.24 -5.51 21.45
CA PHE A 71 -1.82 -5.65 22.84
C PHE A 71 -3.08 -5.82 23.69
N ARG A 72 -3.36 -7.05 24.13
CA ARG A 72 -4.63 -7.40 24.78
C ARG A 72 -4.84 -6.68 26.10
N ASP A 73 -3.76 -6.46 26.84
CA ASP A 73 -3.80 -5.94 28.22
C ASP A 73 -3.46 -4.44 28.31
N VAL A 74 -3.30 -3.77 27.17
CA VAL A 74 -3.00 -2.33 27.10
C VAL A 74 -4.26 -1.57 26.72
N LEU A 75 -4.79 -0.78 27.65
CA LEU A 75 -5.91 0.15 27.42
C LEU A 75 -5.39 1.57 27.17
N ALA A 76 -5.87 2.20 26.11
CA ALA A 76 -5.54 3.59 25.77
C ALA A 76 -6.81 4.37 25.41
N PRO A 77 -7.70 4.64 26.38
CA PRO A 77 -8.99 5.29 26.12
C PRO A 77 -8.84 6.75 25.65
N GLU A 78 -7.77 7.42 26.07
CA GLU A 78 -7.47 8.81 25.72
C GLU A 78 -6.68 8.94 24.41
N LEU A 79 -6.36 7.83 23.73
CA LEU A 79 -5.62 7.88 22.48
C LEU A 79 -6.49 8.51 21.38
N GLU A 80 -6.13 9.73 20.99
CA GLU A 80 -6.81 10.46 19.93
C GLU A 80 -6.70 9.71 18.59
N ARG A 81 -7.84 9.50 17.94
CA ARG A 81 -7.92 8.90 16.60
C ARG A 81 -7.85 9.99 15.53
N ARG A 82 -6.68 10.12 14.89
CA ARG A 82 -6.51 11.02 13.75
C ARG A 82 -7.25 10.51 12.51
N GLN A 83 -7.83 11.44 11.75
CA GLN A 83 -8.47 11.10 10.48
C GLN A 83 -7.41 11.04 9.37
N PRO A 84 -7.52 10.07 8.45
CA PRO A 84 -6.64 10.03 7.28
C PRO A 84 -6.85 11.28 6.41
N ALA A 85 -5.76 11.80 5.87
CA ALA A 85 -5.81 12.89 4.90
C ALA A 85 -6.57 12.48 3.63
N ASP A 86 -7.48 13.32 3.14
CA ASP A 86 -8.18 13.10 1.87
C ASP A 86 -7.31 13.58 0.71
N VAL A 87 -6.41 12.72 0.23
CA VAL A 87 -5.47 13.05 -0.85
C VAL A 87 -6.02 12.78 -2.25
N VAL A 88 -7.21 12.18 -2.37
CA VAL A 88 -7.89 11.94 -3.65
C VAL A 88 -9.26 12.62 -3.57
N SER A 89 -9.26 13.93 -3.78
CA SER A 89 -10.38 14.81 -3.44
C SER A 89 -11.51 14.80 -4.47
N SER A 90 -11.24 14.51 -5.75
CA SER A 90 -12.28 14.50 -6.78
C SER A 90 -12.93 13.12 -6.97
N ASP A 91 -14.24 13.12 -7.19
CA ASP A 91 -14.99 11.88 -7.45
C ASP A 91 -14.58 11.22 -8.79
N ALA A 92 -14.13 12.01 -9.76
CA ALA A 92 -13.55 11.52 -11.00
C ALA A 92 -12.26 10.72 -10.74
N GLN A 93 -11.32 11.27 -9.96
CA GLN A 93 -10.10 10.56 -9.57
C GLN A 93 -10.40 9.32 -8.73
N ARG A 94 -11.38 9.37 -7.83
CA ARG A 94 -11.78 8.18 -7.03
C ARG A 94 -12.34 7.07 -7.92
N THR A 95 -13.15 7.43 -8.90
CA THR A 95 -13.73 6.47 -9.85
C THR A 95 -12.63 5.84 -10.71
N ASP A 96 -11.74 6.66 -11.26
CA ASP A 96 -10.63 6.16 -12.08
C ASP A 96 -9.64 5.33 -11.27
N LEU A 97 -9.35 5.74 -10.02
CA LEU A 97 -8.49 4.98 -9.11
C LEU A 97 -9.05 3.57 -8.83
N VAL A 98 -10.35 3.47 -8.52
CA VAL A 98 -10.98 2.17 -8.29
C VAL A 98 -11.00 1.34 -9.58
N ARG A 99 -11.23 1.96 -10.74
CA ARG A 99 -11.16 1.28 -12.04
C ARG A 99 -9.75 0.74 -12.31
N LEU A 100 -8.71 1.58 -12.20
CA LEU A 100 -7.32 1.20 -12.43
C LEU A 100 -6.88 0.10 -11.47
N PHE A 101 -7.26 0.18 -10.18
CA PHE A 101 -6.91 -0.86 -9.21
C PHE A 101 -7.59 -2.20 -9.49
N ASN A 102 -8.86 -2.21 -9.93
CA ASN A 102 -9.56 -3.48 -10.12
C ASN A 102 -9.23 -4.14 -11.47
N PHE A 103 -9.03 -3.36 -12.53
CA PHE A 103 -8.87 -3.89 -13.89
C PHE A 103 -7.44 -3.80 -14.44
N PHE A 104 -6.63 -2.88 -13.91
CA PHE A 104 -5.32 -2.55 -14.49
C PHE A 104 -4.17 -2.56 -13.46
N TRP A 105 -4.32 -3.18 -12.29
CA TRP A 105 -3.34 -3.08 -11.20
C TRP A 105 -1.90 -3.50 -11.56
N ARG A 106 -1.73 -4.37 -12.57
CA ARG A 106 -0.42 -4.86 -13.02
C ARG A 106 0.43 -3.77 -13.68
N ASP A 107 -0.19 -2.76 -14.28
CA ASP A 107 0.53 -1.65 -14.90
C ASP A 107 1.06 -0.62 -13.89
N GLY A 108 0.59 -0.70 -12.63
CA GLY A 108 1.04 0.16 -11.54
C GLY A 108 0.51 1.60 -11.58
N ARG A 109 -0.20 2.04 -12.63
CA ARG A 109 -0.62 3.45 -12.80
C ARG A 109 -1.51 3.97 -11.69
N TYR A 110 -2.33 3.10 -11.09
CA TYR A 110 -3.17 3.47 -9.95
C TYR A 110 -2.37 4.00 -8.75
N ARG A 111 -1.07 3.67 -8.67
CA ARG A 111 -0.18 4.07 -7.58
C ARG A 111 0.24 5.54 -7.67
N ASP A 112 0.13 6.14 -8.86
CA ASP A 112 0.51 7.53 -9.15
C ASP A 112 -0.72 8.46 -9.29
N VAL A 113 -1.82 8.15 -8.59
CA VAL A 113 -3.03 9.00 -8.55
C VAL A 113 -2.78 10.38 -7.93
N ILE A 114 -1.70 10.52 -7.17
CA ILE A 114 -1.18 11.77 -6.61
C ILE A 114 0.30 11.90 -6.99
N GLU A 115 0.88 13.09 -6.80
CA GLU A 115 2.33 13.24 -6.83
C GLU A 115 2.97 12.46 -5.67
N VAL A 116 3.99 11.65 -5.98
CA VAL A 116 4.64 10.77 -5.01
C VAL A 116 6.11 11.16 -4.83
N GLN A 117 6.58 11.10 -3.59
CA GLN A 117 7.97 11.39 -3.24
C GLN A 117 8.92 10.28 -3.69
N GLU A 118 8.47 9.03 -3.57
CA GLU A 118 9.28 7.86 -3.86
C GLU A 118 8.42 6.75 -4.47
N ARG A 119 9.01 6.02 -5.40
CA ARG A 119 8.44 4.84 -6.05
C ARG A 119 9.28 3.62 -5.73
N TYR A 120 8.71 2.44 -5.92
CA TYR A 120 9.53 1.23 -5.92
C TYR A 120 10.60 1.31 -7.01
N SER A 121 11.82 0.88 -6.70
CA SER A 121 12.89 0.81 -7.68
C SER A 121 12.52 -0.12 -8.85
N PRO A 122 13.13 0.04 -10.04
CA PRO A 122 12.85 -0.84 -11.17
C PRO A 122 13.01 -2.34 -10.81
N ARG A 123 14.04 -2.67 -10.02
CA ARG A 123 14.29 -4.02 -9.51
C ARG A 123 13.16 -4.51 -8.60
N GLN A 124 12.68 -3.67 -7.69
CA GLN A 124 11.57 -4.01 -6.79
C GLN A 124 10.25 -4.17 -7.56
N GLN A 125 10.00 -3.35 -8.58
CA GLN A 125 8.84 -3.51 -9.46
C GLN A 125 8.90 -4.83 -10.23
N GLN A 126 10.06 -5.16 -10.80
CA GLN A 126 10.29 -6.44 -11.45
C GLN A 126 9.99 -7.61 -10.50
N TYR A 127 10.52 -7.57 -9.27
CA TYR A 127 10.27 -8.60 -8.26
C TYR A 127 8.77 -8.84 -7.99
N PHE A 128 7.99 -7.76 -7.84
CA PHE A 128 6.57 -7.88 -7.53
C PHE A 128 5.71 -8.26 -8.73
N ASN A 129 6.12 -7.86 -9.94
CA ASN A 129 5.47 -8.25 -11.20
C ASN A 129 5.78 -9.70 -11.58
N THR A 130 6.93 -10.23 -11.15
CA THR A 130 7.25 -11.66 -11.28
C THR A 130 6.33 -12.50 -10.40
N LEU A 131 5.83 -13.59 -10.97
CA LEU A 131 4.99 -14.56 -10.27
C LEU A 131 5.73 -15.09 -9.03
N PRO A 132 5.04 -15.31 -7.90
CA PRO A 132 5.67 -15.81 -6.68
C PRO A 132 6.55 -17.05 -6.89
N SER A 133 6.12 -17.97 -7.76
CA SER A 133 6.86 -19.19 -8.11
C SER A 133 8.18 -18.96 -8.85
N GLN A 134 8.32 -17.83 -9.55
CA GLN A 134 9.49 -17.47 -10.36
C GLN A 134 10.45 -16.52 -9.65
N ARG A 135 10.06 -15.98 -8.48
CA ARG A 135 10.87 -14.99 -7.76
C ARG A 135 12.22 -15.53 -7.31
N TRP A 136 12.32 -16.81 -7.00
CA TRP A 136 13.59 -17.40 -6.59
C TRP A 136 14.61 -17.46 -7.73
N GLN A 137 14.14 -17.79 -8.94
CA GLN A 137 14.98 -17.78 -10.15
C GLN A 137 15.47 -16.36 -10.45
N LEU A 138 14.59 -15.37 -10.33
CA LEU A 138 14.94 -13.96 -10.49
C LEU A 138 15.99 -13.50 -9.45
N ILE A 139 15.82 -13.86 -8.18
CA ILE A 139 16.79 -13.56 -7.13
C ILE A 139 18.14 -14.23 -7.43
N GLU A 140 18.15 -15.47 -7.91
CA GLU A 140 19.39 -16.18 -8.20
C GLU A 140 20.14 -15.54 -9.37
N GLN A 141 19.44 -15.16 -10.45
CA GLN A 141 20.02 -14.37 -11.54
C GLN A 141 20.70 -13.11 -11.02
N TRP A 142 20.01 -12.37 -10.15
CA TRP A 142 20.51 -11.15 -9.53
C TRP A 142 21.72 -11.33 -8.63
N ARG A 143 21.85 -12.49 -7.98
CA ARG A 143 23.04 -12.85 -7.19
C ARG A 143 24.24 -13.11 -8.09
N GLN A 144 24.03 -13.76 -9.23
CA GLN A 144 25.09 -14.05 -10.21
C GLN A 144 25.61 -12.78 -10.89
N GLU A 145 24.71 -11.87 -11.30
CA GLU A 145 25.07 -10.55 -11.84
C GLU A 145 25.99 -9.78 -10.88
N ALA A 146 25.61 -9.69 -9.61
CA ALA A 146 26.40 -8.99 -8.59
C ALA A 146 27.77 -9.64 -8.34
N ALA A 147 27.90 -10.96 -8.50
CA ALA A 147 29.18 -11.65 -8.37
C ALA A 147 30.13 -11.36 -9.53
N CYS A 148 29.61 -11.20 -10.76
CA CYS A 148 30.40 -10.88 -11.95
C CYS A 148 30.94 -9.44 -11.93
N ASP A 149 30.15 -8.49 -11.43
CA ASP A 149 30.55 -7.07 -11.36
C ASP A 149 31.76 -6.83 -10.46
N HIS A 150 32.02 -7.70 -9.48
CA HIS A 150 33.17 -7.61 -8.58
C HIS A 150 34.45 -8.22 -9.16
N VAL A 151 34.37 -9.05 -10.20
CA VAL A 151 35.53 -9.66 -10.86
C VAL A 151 36.14 -8.71 -11.92
N GLY A 152 35.38 -7.71 -12.39
CA GLY A 152 35.82 -6.74 -13.40
C GLY A 152 36.51 -5.48 -12.87
N ALA A 153 36.48 -5.22 -11.56
CA ALA A 153 37.00 -3.99 -10.96
C ALA A 153 38.48 -4.06 -10.53
N ASP A 154 39.12 -5.22 -10.67
CA ASP A 154 40.49 -5.53 -10.23
C ASP A 154 41.49 -5.66 -11.40
N ARG A 155 41.21 -5.03 -12.55
CA ARG A 155 42.11 -4.97 -13.72
C ARG A 155 42.48 -3.55 -14.11
#